data_AF-A0AAV5TC28-F1
#
_entry.id   AF-A0AAV5TC28-F1
#
_cell.length_a   1.000
_cell.length_b   1.000
_cell.length_c   1.000
_cell.angle_alpha   90.00
_cell.angle_beta   90.00
_cell.angle_gamma   90.00
#
_symmetry.space_group_name_H-M   'P 1'
#
loop_
_entity.id
_entity.type
_entity.pdbx_description
1 polymer ?
#
loop_
_entity_poly.entity_id
_entity_poly.type
_entity_poly.pdbx_seq_one_letter_code
_entity_poly.pdbx_strand_id
1 'polypeptide(L)'
;QVPRMITLLVLLASFLHSGSACAATSPGTTTPSPAACTTCAQNLITKTTNGMGSHTFATDTTTTTGACNMRTFTCVGPNANIEINDMMGTIEDGGTGTATMTVTCNAAGTAWELQGIAITSVECASGVVG
;
A
#
# COMPACT_ATOMS: atom_id res chain seq x y z
N GLN A 1 27.69 59.60 33.66
CA GLN A 1 28.22 60.73 32.88
C GLN A 1 28.37 60.28 31.42
N VAL A 2 27.80 61.03 30.49
CA VAL A 2 28.05 60.98 29.03
C VAL A 2 28.83 62.26 28.69
N PRO A 3 29.84 62.24 27.80
CA PRO A 3 29.68 62.83 26.44
C PRO A 3 30.56 62.09 25.39
N ARG A 4 30.51 62.26 24.06
CA ARG A 4 29.66 62.94 23.05
C ARG A 4 30.19 62.43 21.68
N MET A 5 29.31 61.95 20.79
CA MET A 5 28.98 62.52 19.46
C MET A 5 30.15 62.87 18.52
N ILE A 6 30.16 62.28 17.32
CA ILE A 6 30.25 62.89 15.97
C ILE A 6 30.11 61.72 14.96
N THR A 7 28.91 61.47 14.43
CA THR A 7 28.39 61.95 13.13
C THR A 7 29.08 61.31 11.93
N LEU A 8 28.43 60.31 11.30
CA LEU A 8 28.31 60.30 9.84
C LEU A 8 27.01 59.61 9.41
N LEU A 9 26.09 60.44 8.91
CA LEU A 9 24.94 60.05 8.09
C LEU A 9 25.43 59.40 6.80
N VAL A 10 24.86 58.25 6.43
CA VAL A 10 24.56 57.98 5.02
C VAL A 10 23.14 57.43 4.94
N LEU A 11 22.26 58.30 4.43
CA LEU A 11 20.91 58.01 3.98
C LEU A 11 20.96 57.01 2.82
N LEU A 12 20.15 55.94 2.88
CA LEU A 12 19.49 55.45 1.67
C LEU A 12 18.06 55.04 2.00
N ALA A 13 17.16 55.70 1.29
CA ALA A 13 15.73 55.71 1.51
C ALA A 13 15.03 54.48 0.92
N SER A 14 13.83 54.27 1.45
CA SER A 14 12.64 53.69 0.81
C SER A 14 12.70 52.22 0.40
N PHE A 15 11.92 51.38 1.10
CA PHE A 15 10.70 50.80 0.53
C PHE A 15 9.71 50.48 1.67
N LEU A 16 8.74 51.37 1.90
CA LEU A 16 7.48 51.02 2.55
C LEU A 16 6.72 50.10 1.58
N HIS A 17 6.60 48.82 1.90
CA HIS A 17 5.56 47.98 1.33
C HIS A 17 4.48 47.79 2.39
N SER A 18 3.43 48.59 2.27
CA SER A 18 2.11 48.30 2.83
C SER A 18 1.58 47.03 2.17
N GLY A 19 1.77 45.89 2.84
CA GLY A 19 1.12 44.63 2.50
C GLY A 19 -0.08 44.42 3.42
N SER A 20 -1.27 44.57 2.85
CA SER A 20 -2.56 44.33 3.49
C SER A 20 -2.62 43.01 4.25
N ALA A 21 -3.36 43.01 5.36
CA ALA A 21 -3.79 41.81 6.05
C ALA A 21 -4.46 40.83 5.09
N CYS A 22 -3.87 39.65 4.93
CA CYS A 22 -4.59 38.46 4.53
C CYS A 22 -4.42 37.45 5.66
N ALA A 23 -5.42 37.39 6.55
CA ALA A 23 -5.63 36.20 7.36
C ALA A 23 -5.99 35.06 6.40
N ALA A 24 -5.01 34.25 6.01
CA ALA A 24 -5.29 32.98 5.34
C ALA A 24 -5.74 31.96 6.39
N THR A 25 -6.99 32.05 6.84
CA THR A 25 -7.70 30.86 7.30
C THR A 25 -8.04 30.04 6.07
N SER A 26 -7.14 29.12 5.67
CA SER A 26 -7.53 28.06 4.76
C SER A 26 -8.42 27.07 5.50
N PRO A 27 -9.64 26.79 5.02
CA PRO A 27 -10.51 25.79 5.58
C PRO A 27 -10.00 24.40 5.19
N GLY A 28 -9.83 23.54 6.21
CA GLY A 28 -9.71 22.11 6.05
C GLY A 28 -8.43 21.62 5.38
N THR A 29 -7.36 21.45 6.16
CA THR A 29 -6.68 20.15 6.08
C THR A 29 -7.73 19.11 6.44
N THR A 30 -8.43 18.58 5.44
CA THR A 30 -8.97 17.23 5.57
C THR A 30 -7.75 16.37 5.79
N THR A 31 -7.45 16.06 7.04
CA THR A 31 -6.77 14.82 7.36
C THR A 31 -7.44 13.78 6.48
N PRO A 32 -6.72 13.03 5.61
CA PRO A 32 -7.36 11.90 4.96
C PRO A 32 -7.97 11.10 6.09
N SER A 33 -9.30 11.00 6.11
CA SER A 33 -9.99 10.13 7.05
C SER A 33 -9.24 8.81 6.93
N PRO A 34 -8.73 8.21 8.02
CA PRO A 34 -8.31 6.83 7.97
C PRO A 34 -9.48 6.10 7.34
N ALA A 35 -9.27 5.53 6.16
CA ALA A 35 -10.34 4.87 5.45
C ALA A 35 -10.97 3.89 6.44
N ALA A 36 -12.30 3.90 6.54
CA ALA A 36 -13.03 2.85 7.22
C ALA A 36 -12.74 1.58 6.44
N CYS A 37 -11.67 0.92 6.83
CA CYS A 37 -11.13 -0.20 6.10
C CYS A 37 -12.22 -1.27 6.02
N THR A 38 -12.59 -1.57 4.79
CA THR A 38 -13.78 -2.34 4.43
C THR A 38 -13.39 -3.78 4.13
N THR A 39 -14.35 -4.70 4.14
CA THR A 39 -14.16 -6.05 3.61
C THR A 39 -14.19 -6.01 2.10
N CYS A 40 -13.11 -6.40 1.43
CA CYS A 40 -13.12 -6.65 -0.01
C CYS A 40 -13.85 -7.96 -0.31
N ALA A 41 -14.62 -7.99 -1.40
CA ALA A 41 -15.27 -9.22 -1.83
C ALA A 41 -14.23 -10.26 -2.29
N GLN A 42 -14.47 -11.54 -1.98
CA GLN A 42 -13.50 -12.60 -2.32
C GLN A 42 -13.37 -12.83 -3.83
N ASN A 43 -14.43 -12.60 -4.59
CA ASN A 43 -14.45 -12.75 -6.04
C ASN A 43 -13.70 -11.65 -6.80
N LEU A 44 -13.10 -10.67 -6.11
CA LEU A 44 -12.19 -9.70 -6.72
C LEU A 44 -10.84 -10.30 -7.12
N ILE A 45 -10.47 -11.45 -6.55
CA ILE A 45 -9.35 -12.28 -7.01
C ILE A 45 -9.91 -13.57 -7.58
N THR A 46 -9.54 -13.88 -8.82
CA THR A 46 -9.80 -15.16 -9.47
C THR A 46 -8.70 -16.16 -9.12
N LYS A 47 -9.07 -17.37 -8.70
CA LYS A 47 -8.11 -18.48 -8.57
C LYS A 47 -8.09 -19.25 -9.88
N THR A 48 -6.96 -19.29 -10.57
CA THR A 48 -6.82 -20.03 -11.82
C THR A 48 -6.20 -21.40 -11.57
N THR A 49 -6.32 -22.30 -12.56
CA THR A 49 -5.70 -23.63 -12.60
C THR A 49 -5.32 -23.96 -14.05
N ASN A 50 -4.63 -23.04 -14.70
CA ASN A 50 -4.29 -23.09 -16.11
C ASN A 50 -2.83 -23.51 -16.33
N GLY A 51 -1.93 -23.17 -15.41
CA GLY A 51 -0.52 -23.48 -15.49
C GLY A 51 -0.18 -24.95 -15.22
N MET A 52 1.02 -25.34 -15.63
CA MET A 52 1.56 -26.67 -15.35
C MET A 52 1.76 -26.86 -13.84
N GLY A 53 1.33 -28.00 -13.33
CA GLY A 53 1.41 -28.28 -11.88
C GLY A 53 0.44 -27.44 -11.06
N SER A 54 -0.47 -26.69 -11.69
CA SER A 54 -1.48 -25.93 -10.96
C SER A 54 -2.48 -26.84 -10.27
N HIS A 55 -2.92 -26.42 -9.08
CA HIS A 55 -3.89 -27.14 -8.27
C HIS A 55 -4.61 -26.19 -7.31
N THR A 56 -5.57 -26.72 -6.56
CA THR A 56 -6.29 -25.94 -5.56
C THR A 56 -5.36 -25.52 -4.42
N PHE A 57 -5.51 -24.28 -3.95
CA PHE A 57 -4.88 -23.81 -2.71
C PHE A 57 -5.27 -24.70 -1.53
N ALA A 58 -4.33 -24.93 -0.62
CA ALA A 58 -4.60 -25.65 0.63
C ALA A 58 -5.53 -24.84 1.53
N THR A 59 -5.29 -23.53 1.63
CA THR A 59 -6.16 -22.62 2.36
C THR A 59 -6.29 -21.26 1.68
N ASP A 60 -7.43 -20.62 1.94
CA ASP A 60 -7.72 -19.22 1.61
C ASP A 60 -8.57 -18.66 2.75
N THR A 61 -7.98 -17.79 3.55
CA THR A 61 -8.58 -17.31 4.80
C THR A 61 -8.59 -15.79 4.84
N THR A 62 -9.63 -15.20 5.40
CA THR A 62 -9.74 -13.75 5.59
C THR A 62 -9.75 -13.42 7.08
N THR A 63 -8.86 -12.53 7.49
CA THR A 63 -8.76 -12.00 8.85
C THR A 63 -9.27 -10.56 8.88
N THR A 64 -10.12 -10.25 9.85
CA THR A 64 -10.82 -8.95 9.98
C THR A 64 -10.46 -8.20 11.27
N THR A 65 -9.33 -8.53 11.89
CA THR A 65 -8.92 -7.99 13.20
C THR A 65 -8.09 -6.71 13.11
N GLY A 66 -7.59 -6.37 11.91
CA GLY A 66 -6.82 -5.15 11.65
C GLY A 66 -7.72 -3.99 11.22
N ALA A 67 -7.08 -2.86 10.88
CA ALA A 67 -7.80 -1.80 10.18
C ALA A 67 -8.40 -2.39 8.91
N CYS A 68 -7.56 -2.85 7.97
CA CYS A 68 -7.98 -3.49 6.71
C CYS A 68 -7.96 -5.00 6.80
N ASN A 69 -8.98 -5.63 6.21
CA ASN A 69 -9.04 -7.08 6.11
C ASN A 69 -7.82 -7.58 5.34
N MET A 70 -7.30 -8.71 5.79
CA MET A 70 -6.18 -9.40 5.15
C MET A 70 -6.67 -10.75 4.67
N ARG A 71 -6.32 -11.13 3.45
CA ARG A 71 -6.63 -12.45 2.89
C ARG A 71 -5.34 -13.19 2.63
N THR A 72 -5.25 -14.42 3.13
CA THR A 72 -4.04 -15.24 3.07
C THR A 72 -4.32 -16.51 2.29
N PHE A 73 -3.54 -16.71 1.24
CA PHE A 73 -3.53 -17.90 0.40
C PHE A 73 -2.34 -18.78 0.80
N THR A 74 -2.59 -20.08 0.94
CA THR A 74 -1.53 -21.07 1.21
C THR A 74 -1.51 -22.10 0.09
N CYS A 75 -0.37 -22.24 -0.57
CA CYS A 75 -0.09 -23.25 -1.56
C CYS A 75 0.90 -24.25 -0.99
N VAL A 76 0.64 -25.55 -1.15
CA VAL A 76 1.49 -26.62 -0.60
C VAL A 76 1.85 -27.62 -1.68
N GLY A 77 3.06 -28.14 -1.59
CA GLY A 77 3.58 -29.15 -2.52
C GLY A 77 5.09 -29.00 -2.72
N PRO A 78 5.75 -29.95 -3.40
CA PRO A 78 7.18 -29.85 -3.71
C PRO A 78 7.47 -28.61 -4.55
N ASN A 79 8.38 -27.73 -4.11
CA ASN A 79 8.68 -26.45 -4.80
C ASN A 79 7.40 -25.64 -5.06
N ALA A 80 6.56 -25.47 -4.03
CA ALA A 80 5.30 -24.76 -4.17
C ALA A 80 5.54 -23.29 -4.53
N ASN A 81 4.65 -22.73 -5.35
CA ASN A 81 4.65 -21.32 -5.67
C ASN A 81 3.24 -20.77 -5.85
N ILE A 82 3.12 -19.44 -5.78
CA ILE A 82 1.91 -18.70 -6.10
C ILE A 82 2.21 -17.73 -7.23
N GLU A 83 1.63 -17.96 -8.40
CA GLU A 83 1.69 -17.01 -9.52
C GLU A 83 0.65 -15.91 -9.32
N ILE A 84 1.04 -14.68 -9.62
CA ILE A 84 0.24 -13.47 -9.41
C ILE A 84 -0.09 -12.84 -10.76
N ASN A 85 -1.37 -12.51 -10.95
CA ASN A 85 -1.88 -11.77 -12.11
C ASN A 85 -1.36 -12.31 -13.44
N ASP A 86 -1.50 -13.62 -13.66
CA ASP A 86 -1.10 -14.30 -14.90
C ASP A 86 0.41 -14.16 -15.22
N MET A 87 1.26 -14.58 -14.26
CA MET A 87 2.74 -14.59 -14.34
C MET A 87 3.42 -13.21 -14.28
N MET A 88 2.76 -12.18 -13.74
CA MET A 88 3.42 -10.89 -13.46
C MET A 88 4.38 -10.95 -12.26
N GLY A 89 4.26 -11.98 -11.42
CA GLY A 89 5.17 -12.23 -10.31
C GLY A 89 4.85 -13.54 -9.63
N THR A 90 5.78 -14.01 -8.80
CA THR A 90 5.70 -15.31 -8.16
C THR A 90 6.13 -15.22 -6.70
N ILE A 91 5.42 -15.91 -5.81
CA ILE A 91 5.85 -16.14 -4.43
C ILE A 91 6.32 -17.58 -4.31
N GLU A 92 7.59 -17.79 -4.01
CA GLU A 92 8.20 -19.12 -3.85
C GLU A 92 8.10 -19.60 -2.40
N ASP A 93 8.14 -20.92 -2.21
CA ASP A 93 8.11 -21.57 -0.90
C ASP A 93 9.44 -21.51 -0.12
N GLY A 94 10.53 -21.04 -0.74
CA GLY A 94 11.86 -21.02 -0.16
C GLY A 94 12.38 -22.42 0.24
N GLY A 95 11.90 -23.49 -0.42
CA GLY A 95 12.27 -24.88 -0.12
C GLY A 95 11.51 -25.51 1.06
N THR A 96 10.46 -24.86 1.56
CA THR A 96 9.65 -25.39 2.68
C THR A 96 8.51 -26.32 2.23
N GLY A 97 8.19 -26.34 0.93
CA GLY A 97 7.00 -26.98 0.41
C GLY A 97 5.71 -26.20 0.69
N THR A 98 5.79 -24.96 1.17
CA THR A 98 4.65 -24.08 1.46
C THR A 98 4.93 -22.65 1.02
N ALA A 99 4.21 -22.17 0.00
CA ALA A 99 4.19 -20.77 -0.39
C ALA A 99 2.97 -20.07 0.25
N THR A 100 3.18 -18.89 0.83
CA THR A 100 2.12 -18.10 1.48
C THR A 100 2.10 -16.69 0.91
N MET A 101 0.92 -16.23 0.49
CA MET A 101 0.72 -14.86 0.04
C MET A 101 -0.40 -14.21 0.84
N THR A 102 -0.13 -13.03 1.38
CA THR A 102 -1.13 -12.23 2.10
C THR A 102 -1.36 -10.91 1.39
N VAL A 103 -2.61 -10.66 1.02
CA VAL A 103 -3.08 -9.42 0.40
C VAL A 103 -3.90 -8.62 1.39
N THR A 104 -3.89 -7.31 1.26
CA THR A 104 -4.65 -6.38 2.12
C THR A 104 -5.75 -5.74 1.30
N CYS A 105 -6.98 -5.69 1.83
CA CYS A 105 -8.04 -4.95 1.18
C CYS A 105 -7.73 -3.45 1.18
N ASN A 106 -7.91 -2.79 0.05
CA ASN A 106 -7.68 -1.36 -0.03
C ASN A 106 -8.74 -0.54 0.71
N ALA A 107 -8.41 0.73 0.95
CA ALA A 107 -9.29 1.70 1.61
C ALA A 107 -10.68 1.82 0.99
N ALA A 108 -10.80 1.62 -0.33
CA ALA A 108 -12.04 1.74 -1.07
C ALA A 108 -12.92 0.47 -1.00
N GLY A 109 -12.40 -0.66 -0.50
CA GLY A 109 -13.11 -1.94 -0.51
C GLY A 109 -13.25 -2.57 -1.90
N THR A 110 -12.47 -2.12 -2.88
CA THR A 110 -12.62 -2.48 -4.30
C THR A 110 -11.49 -3.36 -4.85
N ALA A 111 -10.37 -3.50 -4.13
CA ALA A 111 -9.25 -4.31 -4.56
C ALA A 111 -8.50 -4.94 -3.39
N TRP A 112 -8.00 -6.14 -3.61
CA TRP A 112 -6.99 -6.75 -2.77
C TRP A 112 -5.61 -6.35 -3.29
N GLU A 113 -4.72 -5.91 -2.41
CA GLU A 113 -3.42 -5.36 -2.80
C GLU A 113 -2.27 -6.11 -2.14
N LEU A 114 -1.21 -6.33 -2.91
CA LEU A 114 0.11 -6.72 -2.40
C LEU A 114 1.08 -5.60 -2.74
N GLN A 115 1.67 -4.97 -1.71
CA GLN A 115 2.63 -3.87 -1.90
C GLN A 115 2.08 -2.71 -2.77
N GLY A 116 0.78 -2.42 -2.67
CA GLY A 116 0.10 -1.35 -3.43
C GLY A 116 -0.28 -1.73 -4.86
N ILE A 117 -0.04 -2.97 -5.29
CA ILE A 117 -0.46 -3.49 -6.59
C ILE A 117 -1.76 -4.28 -6.41
N ALA A 118 -2.78 -3.97 -7.20
CA ALA A 118 -4.03 -4.71 -7.21
C ALA A 118 -3.82 -6.14 -7.74
N ILE A 119 -4.31 -7.11 -6.98
CA ILE A 119 -4.28 -8.53 -7.33
C ILE A 119 -5.66 -8.92 -7.87
N THR A 120 -5.68 -9.48 -9.07
CA THR A 120 -6.89 -9.87 -9.81
C THR A 120 -6.91 -11.37 -10.13
N SER A 121 -5.75 -12.01 -10.22
CA SER A 121 -5.66 -13.47 -10.31
C SER A 121 -4.51 -14.04 -9.48
N VAL A 122 -4.70 -15.26 -8.99
CA VAL A 122 -3.67 -16.05 -8.30
C VAL A 122 -3.76 -17.50 -8.76
N GLU A 123 -2.62 -18.18 -8.85
CA GLU A 123 -2.55 -19.61 -9.16
C GLU A 123 -1.62 -20.30 -8.17
N CYS A 124 -2.05 -21.42 -7.61
CA CYS A 124 -1.18 -22.27 -6.80
C CYS A 124 -0.63 -23.36 -7.70
N ALA A 125 0.69 -23.52 -7.73
CA ALA A 125 1.35 -24.61 -8.43
C ALA A 125 2.42 -25.27 -7.57
N SER A 126 2.70 -26.53 -7.86
CA SER A 126 3.82 -27.26 -7.27
C SER A 126 4.37 -28.28 -8.26
N GLY A 127 5.61 -28.71 -8.03
CA GLY A 127 6.24 -29.79 -8.75
C GLY A 127 5.52 -31.12 -8.53
N VAL A 128 5.45 -31.93 -9.57
CA VAL A 128 5.00 -33.32 -9.45
C VAL A 128 6.17 -34.17 -8.96
N VAL A 129 6.03 -34.78 -7.78
CA VAL A 129 6.90 -35.91 -7.43
C VAL A 129 6.49 -37.08 -8.33
N GLY A 130 7.31 -37.36 -9.33
CA GLY A 130 7.16 -38.51 -10.23
C GLY A 130 7.38 -39.84 -9.54
#